data_AF-A0A2E0S0L3-F1
#
_entry.id   AF-A0A2E0S0L3-F1
#
_cell.length_a   1.000
_cell.length_b   1.000
_cell.length_c   1.000
_cell.angle_alpha   90.00
_cell.angle_beta   90.00
_cell.angle_gamma   90.00
#
_symmetry.space_group_name_H-M   'P 1'
#
loop_
_entity.id
_entity.type
_entity.pdbx_description
1 polymer ?
#
loop_
_entity_poly.entity_id
_entity_poly.type
_entity_poly.pdbx_seq_one_letter_code
_entity_poly.pdbx_strand_id
1 'polypeptide(L)' 'MSNPYELRFRLLEMASGYLYDQQQKQTQFAIDAWEFAKEEGTANMELFKGLQPKNYTIEDIKNKATELYEFVEKK' A
#
# COMPACT_ATOMS: atom_id res chain seq x y z
N MET A 1 2.00 27.91 14.67
CA MET A 1 2.10 27.58 13.23
C MET A 1 3.08 26.43 13.12
N SER A 2 2.68 25.29 12.56
CA SER A 2 3.61 24.16 12.39
C SER A 2 4.71 24.52 11.41
N ASN A 3 5.96 24.18 11.74
CA ASN A 3 7.12 24.41 10.90
C ASN A 3 6.97 23.60 9.59
N PRO A 4 7.36 24.12 8.41
CA PRO A 4 7.40 23.36 7.15
C PRO A 4 7.96 21.94 7.25
N TYR A 5 8.96 21.70 8.10
CA TYR A 5 9.50 20.35 8.33
C TYR A 5 8.53 19.41 9.05
N GLU A 6 7.77 19.91 10.02
CA GLU A 6 6.73 19.12 10.70
C GLU A 6 5.60 18.73 9.75
N LEU A 7 5.23 19.63 8.83
CA LEU A 7 4.21 19.33 7.82
C LEU A 7 4.67 18.23 6.86
N ARG A 8 5.92 18.31 6.37
CA ARG A 8 6.53 17.26 5.52
C ARG A 8 6.60 15.92 6.25
N PHE A 9 6.98 15.95 7.53
CA PHE A 9 7.04 14.75 8.34
C PHE A 9 5.65 14.11 8.51
N ARG A 10 4.62 14.90 8.82
CA ARG A 10 3.23 14.40 8.91
C ARG A 10 2.73 13.83 7.58
N LEU A 11 3.09 14.42 6.44
CA LEU A 11 2.73 13.88 5.12
C LEU A 11 3.39 12.53 4.86
N LEU A 12 4.67 12.37 5.22
CA LEU A 12 5.37 11.09 5.13
C LEU A 12 4.76 10.04 6.06
N GLU A 13 4.37 10.42 7.27
CA GLU A 13 3.68 9.55 8.23
C GLU A 13 2.33 9.07 7.68
N MET A 14 1.50 10.00 7.18
CA MET A 14 0.22 9.66 6.56
C MET A 14 0.38 8.77 5.32
N ALA A 15 1.37 9.06 4.46
CA ALA A 15 1.67 8.25 3.28
C ALA A 15 2.09 6.83 3.67
N SER A 16 2.96 6.70 4.69
CA SER A 16 3.42 5.41 5.18
C SER A 16 2.27 4.59 5.77
N GLY A 17 1.44 5.21 6.61
CA GLY A 17 0.26 4.56 7.20
C GLY A 17 -0.73 4.08 6.13
N TYR A 18 -1.02 4.93 5.13
CA TYR A 18 -1.90 4.57 4.03
C TYR A 18 -1.39 3.35 3.24
N LEU A 19 -0.11 3.35 2.87
CA LEU A 19 0.50 2.25 2.13
C LEU A 19 0.53 0.95 2.95
N TYR A 20 0.78 1.05 4.25
CA TYR A 20 0.71 -0.09 5.15
C TYR A 20 -0.70 -0.70 5.19
N ASP A 21 -1.73 0.13 5.40
CA ASP A 21 -3.12 -0.33 5.42
C ASP A 21 -3.52 -0.98 4.08
N GLN A 22 -3.05 -0.42 2.97
CA GLN A 22 -3.28 -0.97 1.64
C GLN A 22 -2.59 -2.32 1.46
N GLN A 23 -1.37 -2.49 1.98
CA GLN A 23 -0.65 -3.75 1.95
C GLN A 23 -1.39 -4.83 2.76
N GLN A 24 -1.88 -4.49 3.95
CA GLN A 24 -2.64 -5.44 4.79
C GLN A 24 -3.89 -5.94 4.06
N LYS A 25 -4.64 -5.05 3.40
CA LYS A 25 -5.81 -5.42 2.58
C LYS A 25 -5.44 -6.35 1.42
N GLN A 26 -4.34 -6.07 0.72
CA GLN A 26 -3.87 -6.93 -0.37
C GLN A 26 -3.43 -8.30 0.12
N THR A 27 -2.74 -8.37 1.26
CA THR A 27 -2.34 -9.63 1.89
C THR A 27 -3.55 -10.47 2.27
N GLN A 28 -4.57 -9.86 2.89
CA GLN A 28 -5.80 -10.59 3.22
C GLN A 28 -6.49 -11.13 1.97
N PHE A 29 -6.65 -10.30 0.95
CA PHE A 29 -7.21 -10.72 -0.34
C PHE A 29 -6.42 -11.88 -0.97
N ALA A 30 -5.08 -11.82 -0.92
CA ALA A 30 -4.23 -12.87 -1.44
C ALA A 30 -4.41 -14.20 -0.69
N ILE A 31 -4.56 -14.15 0.63
CA ILE A 31 -4.84 -15.32 1.46
C ILE A 31 -6.21 -15.91 1.08
N ASP A 32 -7.26 -15.09 1.04
CA ASP A 32 -8.62 -15.55 0.74
C ASP A 32 -8.69 -16.18 -0.67
N ALA A 33 -8.08 -15.54 -1.67
CA ALA A 33 -8.02 -16.04 -3.03
C ALA A 33 -7.24 -17.37 -3.13
N TRP A 34 -6.17 -17.50 -2.36
CA TRP A 34 -5.38 -18.74 -2.30
C TRP A 34 -6.18 -19.88 -1.64
N GLU A 35 -6.90 -19.59 -0.56
CA GLU A 35 -7.77 -20.55 0.11
C GLU A 35 -8.87 -21.05 -0.82
N PHE A 36 -9.57 -20.13 -1.49
CA PHE A 36 -10.58 -20.47 -2.48
C PHE A 36 -10.02 -21.34 -3.63
N ALA A 37 -8.84 -21.00 -4.15
CA ALA A 37 -8.21 -21.78 -5.22
C ALA A 37 -7.81 -23.19 -4.78
N LYS A 38 -7.42 -23.37 -3.50
CA LYS A 38 -7.17 -24.72 -2.95
C LYS A 38 -8.46 -25.53 -2.87
N GLU A 39 -9.56 -24.92 -2.44
CA GLU A 39 -10.88 -25.56 -2.36
C GLU A 39 -11.39 -26.00 -3.74
N GLU A 40 -11.21 -25.15 -4.75
CA GLU A 40 -11.57 -25.45 -6.16
C GLU A 40 -10.57 -26.38 -6.88
N GLY A 41 -9.45 -26.73 -6.24
CA GLY A 41 -8.40 -27.55 -6.84
C GLY A 41 -7.61 -26.86 -7.98
N THR A 42 -7.71 -25.54 -8.10
CA THR A 42 -7.03 -24.72 -9.12
C THR A 42 -5.74 -24.06 -8.62
N ALA A 43 -5.40 -24.24 -7.34
CA ALA A 43 -4.18 -23.72 -6.73
C ALA A 43 -2.93 -24.25 -7.45
N ASN A 44 -2.17 -23.33 -8.04
CA ASN A 44 -0.93 -23.63 -8.74
C ASN A 44 0.14 -22.55 -8.47
N MET A 45 1.38 -22.81 -8.93
CA MET A 45 2.52 -21.92 -8.69
C MET A 45 2.40 -20.57 -9.42
N GLU A 46 1.70 -20.53 -10.55
CA GLU A 46 1.48 -19.29 -11.29
C GLU A 46 0.54 -18.36 -10.51
N LEU A 47 -0.57 -18.89 -10.01
CA LEU A 47 -1.50 -18.18 -9.15
C LEU A 47 -0.81 -17.70 -7.86
N PHE A 48 -0.01 -18.56 -7.22
CA PHE A 48 0.73 -18.20 -6.01
C PHE A 48 1.63 -16.97 -6.23
N LYS A 49 2.35 -16.94 -7.37
CA LYS A 49 3.20 -15.79 -7.73
C LYS A 49 2.37 -14.55 -8.05
N GLY A 50 1.22 -14.70 -8.72
CA GLY A 50 0.33 -13.60 -9.07
C GLY A 50 -0.36 -12.96 -7.86
N LEU A 51 -0.58 -13.73 -6.79
CA LEU A 51 -1.19 -13.25 -5.54
C LEU A 51 -0.21 -12.53 -4.60
N GLN A 52 1.10 -12.49 -4.92
CA GLN A 52 2.06 -11.84 -4.02
C GLN A 52 1.73 -10.34 -3.86
N PRO A 53 1.53 -9.85 -2.63
CA PRO A 53 1.24 -8.44 -2.40
C PRO A 53 2.42 -7.56 -2.79
N LYS A 54 2.15 -6.31 -3.16
CA LYS A 54 3.21 -5.36 -3.47
C LYS A 54 3.98 -4.98 -2.21
N ASN A 55 5.30 -4.92 -2.34
CA ASN A 55 6.17 -4.38 -1.32
C ASN A 55 6.43 -2.90 -1.63
N TYR A 56 6.02 -2.01 -0.73
CA TYR A 56 6.25 -0.58 -0.89
C TYR A 56 7.66 -0.21 -0.42
N THR A 57 8.34 0.60 -1.22
CA THR A 57 9.67 1.14 -0.96
C THR A 57 9.58 2.53 -0.34
N ILE A 58 10.73 3.06 0.11
CA ILE A 58 10.83 4.46 0.56
C ILE A 58 10.46 5.43 -0.57
N GLU A 59 10.73 5.08 -1.82
CA GLU A 59 10.37 5.90 -2.98
C GLU A 59 8.85 5.97 -3.15
N ASP A 60 8.14 4.85 -2.98
CA ASP A 60 6.68 4.81 -3.02
C ASP A 60 6.05 5.70 -1.93
N ILE A 61 6.62 5.67 -0.72
CA ILE A 61 6.19 6.54 0.38
C ILE A 61 6.37 8.01 0.02
N LYS A 62 7.52 8.38 -0.57
CA LYS A 62 7.79 9.76 -1.00
C LYS A 62 6.84 10.21 -2.10
N ASN A 63 6.62 9.36 -3.11
CA ASN A 63 5.67 9.64 -4.19
C ASN A 63 4.26 9.84 -3.64
N LYS A 64 3.83 8.97 -2.72
CA LYS A 64 2.52 9.10 -2.09
C LYS A 64 2.39 10.37 -1.24
N ALA A 65 3.45 10.77 -0.53
CA ALA A 65 3.46 12.02 0.22
C ALA A 65 3.38 13.25 -0.70
N THR A 66 4.04 13.22 -1.86
CA THR A 66 3.91 14.28 -2.88
C THR A 66 2.47 14.35 -3.42
N GLU A 67 1.84 13.21 -3.73
CA GLU A 67 0.42 13.20 -4.13
C GLU A 67 -0.49 13.82 -3.06
N LEU A 68 -0.30 13.47 -1.79
CA LEU A 68 -1.07 14.02 -0.68
C LEU A 68 -0.86 15.53 -0.53
N TYR A 69 0.35 16.02 -0.80
CA TYR A 69 0.67 17.44 -0.78
C TYR A 69 0.03 18.21 -1.93
N GLU A 70 0.15 17.72 -3.16
CA GLU A 70 -0.48 18.32 -4.35
C GLU A 70 -2.01 18.40 -4.22
N PHE A 71 -2.62 17.39 -3.61
CA PHE A 71 -4.05 17.39 -3.32
C PHE A 71 -4.46 18.55 -2.39
N VAL A 72 -3.60 18.89 -1.43
CA VAL A 72 -3.84 20.00 -0.49
C VAL A 72 -3.60 21.36 -1.15
N GLU A 73 -2.62 21.47 -2.05
CA GLU A 73 -2.30 22.73 -2.75
C GLU A 73 -3.31 23.11 -3.85
N LYS A 74 -3.96 22.14 -4.52
CA LYS A 74 -4.95 22.41 -5.58
C LYS A 74 -6.32 22.89 -5.07
N LYS A 75 -6.36 23.66 -3.98
CA LYS A 75 -7.57 24.28 -3.43
C LYS A 75 -7.85 25.66 -3.97
#